data_AF-H0I486-F1
#
_entry.id   AF-H0I486-F1
#
_cell.length_a   1.000
_cell.length_b   1.000
_cell.length_c   1.000
_cell.angle_alpha   90.00
_cell.angle_beta   90.00
_cell.angle_gamma   90.00
#
_symmetry.space_group_name_H-M   'P 1'
#
loop_
_entity.id
_entity.type
_entity.pdbx_description
1 polymer ?
#
loop_
_entity_poly.entity_id
_entity_poly.type
_entity_poly.pdbx_seq_one_letter_code
_entity_poly.pdbx_strand_id
1 'polypeptide(L)'
;LRITRNTLDYLKQAAEKLPLSAGPAGALWQAQVGHYRPLIEQIIAQTERRVLAGEAVPACDKLVSLFEPHADVIVKASRDVHYGHKLNLTTGRSGMILDLVIEAGNPADSERFLPMLQRHIG
;
A
#
# COMPACT_ATOMS: atom_id res chain seq x y z
N LEU A 1 2.72 16.23 -13.04
CA LEU A 1 2.03 16.79 -11.85
C LEU A 1 0.87 17.72 -12.18
N ARG A 2 1.03 18.76 -13.01
CA ARG A 2 -0.09 19.65 -13.41
C ARG A 2 -1.33 18.90 -13.90
N ILE A 3 -1.16 17.96 -14.85
CA ILE A 3 -2.27 17.16 -15.40
C ILE A 3 -2.95 16.36 -14.28
N THR A 4 -2.18 15.65 -13.45
CA THR A 4 -2.69 14.85 -12.33
C THR A 4 -3.50 15.70 -11.34
N ARG A 5 -3.04 16.92 -11.02
CA ARG A 5 -3.78 17.87 -10.17
C ARG A 5 -5.10 18.28 -10.80
N ASN A 6 -5.09 18.67 -12.08
CA ASN A 6 -6.32 19.02 -12.80
C ASN A 6 -7.31 17.85 -12.82
N THR A 7 -6.84 16.62 -13.07
CA THR A 7 -7.68 15.42 -13.03
C THR A 7 -8.30 15.18 -11.64
N LEU A 8 -7.52 15.38 -10.58
CA LEU A 8 -8.01 15.30 -9.20
C LEU A 8 -9.07 16.37 -8.91
N ASP A 9 -8.89 17.58 -9.42
CA ASP A 9 -9.86 18.67 -9.26
C ASP A 9 -11.17 18.36 -10.01
N TYR A 10 -11.09 17.82 -11.23
CA TYR A 10 -12.27 17.33 -11.95
C TYR A 10 -12.99 16.22 -11.17
N LEU A 11 -12.24 15.28 -10.59
CA LEU A 11 -12.80 14.21 -9.77
C LEU A 11 -13.55 14.76 -8.54
N LYS A 12 -12.97 15.76 -7.85
CA LYS A 12 -13.59 16.43 -6.70
C LYS A 12 -14.90 17.13 -7.10
N GLN A 13 -14.88 17.89 -8.19
CA GLN A 13 -16.07 18.58 -8.71
C GLN A 13 -17.17 17.60 -9.14
N ALA A 14 -16.80 16.48 -9.75
CA ALA A 14 -17.76 15.43 -10.11
C ALA A 14 -18.39 14.81 -8.85
N ALA A 15 -17.59 14.59 -7.80
CA ALA A 15 -18.04 13.97 -6.57
C ALA A 15 -19.02 14.84 -5.78
N GLU A 16 -18.83 16.16 -5.81
CA GLU A 16 -19.76 17.14 -5.23
C GLU A 16 -21.11 17.19 -5.96
N LYS A 17 -21.08 17.00 -7.29
CA LYS A 17 -22.29 17.08 -8.13
C LYS A 17 -23.12 15.80 -8.14
N LEU A 18 -22.54 14.65 -7.78
CA LEU A 18 -23.25 13.38 -7.81
C LEU A 18 -24.08 13.21 -6.53
N PRO A 19 -25.42 13.19 -6.62
CA PRO A 19 -26.26 13.10 -5.43
C PRO A 19 -26.12 11.74 -4.74
N LEU A 20 -26.24 11.70 -3.41
CA LEU A 20 -26.28 10.44 -2.64
C LEU A 20 -27.39 9.49 -3.10
N SER A 21 -28.42 10.02 -3.79
CA SER A 21 -29.55 9.28 -4.35
C SER A 21 -29.29 8.69 -5.74
N ALA A 22 -28.06 8.74 -6.27
CA ALA A 22 -27.70 8.26 -7.62
C ALA A 22 -27.76 6.72 -7.82
N GLY A 23 -28.50 6.01 -6.96
CA GLY A 23 -28.67 4.57 -6.99
C GLY A 23 -27.38 3.79 -6.66
N PRO A 24 -27.40 2.45 -6.81
CA PRO A 24 -26.29 1.58 -6.43
C PRO A 24 -24.98 1.89 -7.16
N ALA A 25 -25.05 2.24 -8.45
CA ALA A 25 -23.87 2.60 -9.25
C ALA A 25 -23.23 3.91 -8.75
N GLY A 26 -24.04 4.90 -8.39
CA GLY A 26 -23.55 6.15 -7.82
C GLY A 26 -22.89 5.96 -6.45
N ALA A 27 -23.47 5.10 -5.59
CA ALA A 27 -22.88 4.74 -4.30
C ALA A 27 -21.53 4.02 -4.46
N LEU A 28 -21.43 3.05 -5.38
CA LEU A 28 -20.17 2.36 -5.67
C LEU A 28 -19.10 3.33 -6.18
N TRP A 29 -19.47 4.22 -7.10
CA TRP A 29 -18.56 5.22 -7.62
C TRP A 29 -18.09 6.18 -6.51
N GLN A 30 -18.98 6.67 -5.64
CA GLN A 30 -18.61 7.50 -4.48
C GLN A 30 -17.64 6.78 -3.54
N ALA A 31 -17.86 5.48 -3.28
CA ALA A 31 -16.94 4.67 -2.49
C ALA A 31 -15.55 4.57 -3.15
N GLN A 32 -15.49 4.35 -4.47
CA GLN A 32 -14.22 4.34 -5.21
C GLN A 32 -13.51 5.70 -5.16
N VAL A 33 -14.23 6.80 -5.35
CA VAL A 33 -13.65 8.15 -5.24
C VAL A 33 -13.14 8.40 -3.83
N GLY A 34 -13.91 8.04 -2.80
CA GLY A 34 -13.52 8.15 -1.40
C GLY A 34 -12.23 7.38 -1.10
N HIS A 35 -12.04 6.21 -1.72
CA HIS A 35 -10.83 5.40 -1.59
C HIS A 35 -9.63 6.00 -2.35
N TYR A 36 -9.77 6.32 -3.64
CA TYR A 36 -8.64 6.71 -4.48
C TYR A 36 -8.21 8.16 -4.34
N ARG A 37 -9.11 9.08 -3.95
CA ARG A 37 -8.78 10.50 -3.75
C ARG A 37 -7.59 10.72 -2.81
N PRO A 38 -7.59 10.20 -1.56
CA PRO A 38 -6.45 10.40 -0.65
C PRO A 38 -5.16 9.74 -1.17
N LEU A 39 -5.26 8.62 -1.89
CA LEU A 39 -4.10 7.94 -2.49
C LEU A 39 -3.46 8.80 -3.60
N ILE A 40 -4.28 9.41 -4.45
CA ILE A 40 -3.80 10.34 -5.50
C ILE A 40 -3.14 11.57 -4.87
N GLU A 41 -3.73 12.11 -3.80
CA GLU A 41 -3.16 13.23 -3.03
C GLU A 41 -1.78 12.86 -2.45
N GLN A 42 -1.64 11.67 -1.87
CA GLN A 42 -0.37 11.14 -1.38
C GLN A 42 0.65 10.99 -2.51
N ILE A 43 0.25 10.48 -3.69
CA ILE A 43 1.14 10.37 -4.88
C ILE A 43 1.67 11.73 -5.32
N ILE A 44 0.80 12.74 -5.39
CA ILE A 44 1.21 14.09 -5.74
C ILE A 44 2.23 14.60 -4.72
N ALA A 45 1.91 14.52 -3.42
CA ALA A 45 2.76 15.00 -2.34
C ALA A 45 4.13 14.30 -2.32
N GLN A 46 4.17 12.96 -2.40
CA GLN A 46 5.44 12.24 -2.42
C GLN A 46 6.27 12.55 -3.68
N THR A 47 5.62 12.80 -4.82
CA THR A 47 6.33 13.10 -6.08
C THR A 47 6.97 14.48 -5.99
N GLU A 48 6.25 15.47 -5.46
CA GLU A 48 6.77 16.82 -5.24
C GLU A 48 7.98 16.81 -4.32
N ARG A 49 7.86 16.12 -3.17
CA ARG A 49 8.95 15.98 -2.21
C ARG A 49 10.16 15.27 -2.82
N ARG A 50 9.98 14.08 -3.40
CA ARG A 50 11.11 13.26 -3.88
C ARG A 50 11.74 13.74 -5.17
N VAL A 51 10.91 14.12 -6.15
CA VAL A 51 11.37 14.34 -7.53
C VAL A 51 11.68 15.81 -7.77
N LEU A 52 10.87 16.72 -7.21
CA LEU A 52 11.06 18.15 -7.42
C LEU A 52 11.91 18.80 -6.33
N ALA A 53 11.69 18.46 -5.07
CA ALA A 53 12.44 19.02 -3.94
C ALA A 53 13.67 18.18 -3.53
N GLY A 54 13.83 16.98 -4.09
CA GLY A 54 14.97 16.09 -3.78
C GLY A 54 14.95 15.50 -2.36
N GLU A 55 13.83 15.59 -1.65
CA GLU A 55 13.69 15.08 -0.29
C GLU A 55 13.63 13.54 -0.25
N ALA A 56 14.21 12.96 0.79
CA ALA A 56 14.01 11.55 1.08
C ALA A 56 12.61 11.31 1.67
N VAL A 57 11.88 10.36 1.10
CA VAL A 57 10.68 9.79 1.70
C VAL A 57 11.03 8.37 2.16
N PRO A 58 10.80 8.00 3.43
CA PRO A 58 11.03 6.65 3.93
C PRO A 58 10.31 5.59 3.08
N ALA A 59 10.87 4.39 2.99
CA ALA A 59 10.29 3.32 2.19
C ALA A 59 8.88 2.91 2.65
N CYS A 60 8.65 2.92 3.96
CA CYS A 60 7.35 2.64 4.59
C CYS A 60 6.27 3.69 4.28
N ASP A 61 6.66 4.89 3.85
CA ASP A 61 5.73 5.99 3.61
C ASP A 61 5.40 6.15 2.11
N LYS A 62 6.04 5.34 1.26
CA LYS A 62 5.87 5.40 -0.20
C LYS A 62 4.64 4.60 -0.61
N LEU A 63 3.75 5.28 -1.32
CA LEU A 63 2.69 4.61 -2.07
C LEU A 63 3.23 4.24 -3.46
N VAL A 64 3.48 2.96 -3.68
CA VAL A 64 4.10 2.44 -4.92
C VAL A 64 3.10 1.94 -5.95
N SER A 65 1.86 1.67 -5.54
CA SER A 65 0.75 1.26 -6.40
C SER A 65 -0.55 1.87 -5.92
N LEU A 66 -1.36 2.43 -6.83
CA LEU A 66 -2.71 2.88 -6.51
C LEU A 66 -3.66 1.70 -6.24
N PHE A 67 -3.45 0.58 -6.92
CA PHE A 67 -4.34 -0.59 -6.85
C PHE A 67 -3.92 -1.59 -5.78
N GLU A 68 -2.67 -1.50 -5.31
CA GLU A 68 -2.16 -2.24 -4.17
C GLU A 68 -1.52 -1.27 -3.16
N PRO A 69 -2.32 -0.43 -2.45
CA PRO A 69 -1.79 0.62 -1.58
C PRO A 69 -0.98 0.12 -0.38
N HIS A 70 -1.13 -1.16 -0.09
CA HIS A 70 -0.52 -1.87 1.01
C HIS A 70 0.85 -2.47 0.61
N ALA A 71 1.19 -2.53 -0.68
CA ALA A 71 2.44 -3.13 -1.14
C ALA A 71 3.66 -2.43 -0.53
N ASP A 72 4.51 -3.22 0.11
CA ASP A 72 5.72 -2.75 0.77
C ASP A 72 6.91 -2.75 -0.19
N VAL A 73 7.84 -1.83 0.04
CA VAL A 73 9.12 -1.80 -0.68
C VAL A 73 10.10 -2.76 -0.01
N ILE A 74 10.47 -3.83 -0.71
CA ILE A 74 11.38 -4.88 -0.23
C ILE A 74 12.73 -4.69 -0.91
N VAL A 75 13.73 -4.25 -0.14
CA VAL A 75 15.11 -4.13 -0.60
C VAL A 75 15.88 -5.39 -0.20
N LYS A 76 16.35 -6.15 -1.20
CA LYS A 76 17.27 -7.28 -0.97
C LYS A 76 18.72 -6.81 -1.13
N ALA A 77 19.64 -7.45 -0.41
CA ALA A 77 21.07 -7.10 -0.40
C ALA A 77 21.67 -6.98 -1.82
N SER A 78 21.17 -7.75 -2.79
CA SER A 78 21.54 -7.69 -4.20
C SER A 78 20.69 -6.69 -5.00
N ARG A 79 20.71 -5.40 -4.62
CA ARG A 79 20.21 -4.18 -5.33
C ARG A 79 18.82 -4.15 -6.00
N ASP A 80 18.14 -5.27 -6.19
CA ASP A 80 16.83 -5.31 -6.84
C ASP A 80 15.77 -4.94 -5.80
N VAL A 81 15.01 -3.89 -6.15
CA VAL A 81 13.85 -3.47 -5.39
C VAL A 81 12.68 -4.34 -5.82
N HIS A 82 12.11 -5.05 -4.86
CA HIS A 82 10.87 -5.79 -5.03
C HIS A 82 9.71 -5.06 -4.35
N TYR A 83 8.50 -5.35 -4.79
CA TYR A 83 7.27 -4.83 -4.19
C TYR A 83 6.36 -6.01 -3.82
N GLY A 84 5.70 -5.92 -2.67
CA GLY A 84 4.79 -6.95 -2.20
C GLY A 84 4.73 -6.99 -0.67
N HIS A 85 4.40 -8.14 -0.11
CA HIS A 85 4.36 -8.32 1.34
C HIS A 85 5.39 -9.33 1.81
N LYS A 86 6.00 -9.03 2.95
CA LYS A 86 6.78 -10.03 3.65
C LYS A 86 5.85 -10.97 4.40
N LEU A 87 5.98 -12.26 4.10
CA LEU A 87 5.22 -13.32 4.76
C LEU A 87 6.17 -14.19 5.58
N ASN A 88 5.73 -14.59 6.76
CA ASN A 88 6.33 -15.68 7.51
C ASN A 88 5.35 -16.86 7.52
N LEU A 89 5.84 -18.02 7.11
CA LEU A 89 5.07 -19.26 7.01
C LEU A 89 5.70 -20.32 7.90
N THR A 90 4.85 -21.08 8.58
CA THR A 90 5.29 -22.27 9.33
C THR A 90 4.67 -23.50 8.71
N THR A 91 5.47 -24.55 8.52
CA THR A 91 5.00 -25.81 7.94
C THR A 91 5.20 -26.98 8.89
N GLY A 92 4.30 -27.96 8.80
CA GLY A 92 4.46 -29.27 9.43
C GLY A 92 5.40 -30.17 8.63
N ARG A 93 5.71 -31.35 9.18
CA ARG A 93 6.58 -32.35 8.52
C ARG A 93 6.12 -32.75 7.11
N SER A 94 4.81 -32.70 6.82
CA SER A 94 4.24 -33.01 5.51
C SER A 94 4.32 -31.86 4.49
N GLY A 95 4.82 -30.69 4.87
CA GLY A 95 4.79 -29.47 4.04
C GLY A 95 3.46 -28.71 4.11
N MET A 96 2.49 -29.16 4.90
CA MET A 96 1.26 -28.42 5.18
C MET A 96 1.58 -27.11 5.89
N ILE A 97 1.03 -25.98 5.41
CA ILE A 97 1.12 -24.68 6.09
C ILE A 97 0.22 -24.73 7.34
N LEU A 98 0.82 -24.52 8.50
CA LEU A 98 0.16 -24.54 9.80
C LEU A 98 -0.05 -23.14 10.38
N ASP A 99 0.76 -22.17 9.95
CA ASP A 99 0.64 -20.79 10.37
C ASP A 99 1.13 -19.83 9.28
N LEU A 100 0.54 -18.63 9.26
CA LEU A 100 0.87 -17.53 8.35
C LEU A 100 0.82 -16.22 9.12
N VAL A 101 1.89 -15.43 8.99
CA VAL A 101 1.92 -14.03 9.40
C VAL A 101 2.23 -13.17 8.19
N ILE A 102 1.31 -12.24 7.91
CA ILE A 102 1.51 -11.15 6.95
C ILE A 102 2.15 -10.00 7.74
N GLU A 103 3.41 -9.69 7.44
CA GLU A 103 4.12 -8.62 8.13
C GLU A 103 3.68 -7.25 7.61
N ALA A 104 3.70 -6.26 8.50
CA ALA A 104 3.62 -4.86 8.10
C ALA A 104 5.01 -4.39 7.67
N GLY A 105 5.15 -3.88 6.45
CA GLY A 105 6.45 -3.44 5.96
C GLY A 105 7.38 -4.60 5.63
N ASN A 106 8.67 -4.36 5.80
CA ASN A 106 9.73 -5.33 5.57
C ASN A 106 10.64 -5.42 6.81
N PRO A 107 10.15 -5.98 7.94
CA PRO A 107 10.97 -6.16 9.15
C PRO A 107 12.16 -7.08 8.86
N ALA A 108 13.23 -6.98 9.63
CA ALA A 108 14.39 -7.84 9.42
C ALA A 108 14.07 -9.30 9.79
N ASP A 109 14.64 -10.28 9.10
CA ASP A 109 14.43 -11.72 9.43
C ASP A 109 14.83 -12.04 10.86
N SER A 110 15.90 -11.40 11.35
CA SER A 110 16.38 -11.52 12.73
C SER A 110 15.33 -11.07 13.77
N GLU A 111 14.52 -10.06 13.45
CA GLU A 111 13.46 -9.57 14.33
C GLU A 111 12.23 -10.49 14.35
N ARG A 112 12.12 -11.43 13.41
CA ARG A 112 10.97 -12.34 13.28
C ARG A 112 11.24 -13.74 13.81
N PHE A 113 12.49 -14.13 13.98
CA PHE A 113 12.87 -15.47 14.42
C PHE A 113 12.21 -15.89 15.76
N LEU A 114 12.41 -15.12 16.84
CA LEU A 114 11.84 -15.45 18.15
C LEU A 114 10.31 -15.45 18.16
N PRO A 115 9.62 -14.42 17.60
CA PRO A 115 8.16 -14.46 17.48
C PRO A 115 7.64 -15.69 16.73
N MET A 116 8.27 -16.07 15.62
CA MET A 116 7.83 -17.23 14.83
C MET A 116 8.07 -18.54 15.58
N LEU A 117 9.19 -18.67 16.30
CA LEU A 117 9.46 -19.84 17.11
C LEU A 117 8.42 -20.01 18.22
N GLN A 118 8.08 -18.93 18.93
CA GLN A 118 7.07 -18.95 20.00
C GLN A 118 5.70 -19.38 19.47
N ARG A 119 5.32 -18.93 18.28
CA ARG A 119 4.06 -19.34 17.63
C ARG A 119 4.06 -20.79 17.18
N HIS A 120 5.23 -21.36 16.86
CA HIS A 120 5.32 -22.74 16.42
C HIS A 120 5.27 -23.74 17.57
N ILE A 121 5.85 -23.38 18.73
CA ILE A 121 5.95 -24.27 19.89
C ILE A 121 4.82 -24.12 20.92
N GLY A 122 4.10 -22.99 20.89
CA GLY A 122 2.96 -22.70 21.78
C GLY A 122 1.65 -23.23 21.23
#